data_AF-A0AAV9C8K4-F1
#
_entry.id   AF-A0AAV9C8K4-F1
#
_cell.length_a   1.000
_cell.length_b   1.000
_cell.length_c   1.000
_cell.angle_alpha   90.00
_cell.angle_beta   90.00
_cell.angle_gamma   90.00
#
_symmetry.space_group_name_H-M   'P 1'
#
loop_
_entity.id
_entity.type
_entity.pdbx_description
1 polymer ?
#
loop_
_entity_poly.entity_id
_entity_poly.type
_entity_poly.pdbx_seq_one_letter_code
_entity_poly.pdbx_strand_id
1 'polypeptide(L)'
;MKDHHDPEYAALPGEENDSPEFGRRGSTGVFALIAAAMSLLVVLAVALSGGGGGGAVEEGVVDVVVRGVREGVSEKSSGVRLSGGAAHPWSNEELIWQRTAYHFQPFKNWMNGPLFYKGWYHLFYQYNPVSAVWGNITWGHAVSRDLINWIHLPLAMVPDHWYDMNGVWTGSATFLPDGSLVMLYTGSTNESTQVQNLAYPADPSDPLLLNWVKSKANPVLVPPPGIGSKDFRDPTTAWFIESDNSWRVTIGSRNGMTGFSLVYKTKDFVEYELLDGVLHAVPGTGMWECVDFYPVSTTGNGGLDTSANGPGVKHVLKVSLDNYMNDYYAIGTYDARANTWTPDDPVADAGIGARVDYGKYYASKSFFDQNKGRRVLWAWIGETDSERTDLRKGWASVQSPPLQTIPRVVTFDEKTQTNLLQWPVEEVEALRTDAKEFSDVKVIPGSVVPLDVGTATQLDIEAEFVIDEAELERTVEADVGYNCSTSAGAAGRSALGPFGLLVLADEDLLEQTAVYFYIGRAIDGSLKTYFCQDELRSSKAKDLVKRVYGSTVPVLHGEKLSVRILVDHSVVESFGQGGRTCITSRVYPTKAIYGAACVFLFNNATEAVVTATSVRVWGMNAASVPTMLS
;
A
#
# COMPACT_ATOMS: atom_id res chain seq x y z
N MET A 1 3.75 32.92 67.89
CA MET A 1 4.54 33.95 67.20
C MET A 1 3.96 34.06 65.79
N LYS A 2 3.47 35.25 65.45
CA LYS A 2 3.06 35.81 64.15
C LYS A 2 3.53 35.04 62.89
N ASP A 3 2.79 34.87 61.79
CA ASP A 3 1.70 35.66 61.18
C ASP A 3 0.89 34.83 60.14
N HIS A 4 -0.38 35.22 60.00
CA HIS A 4 -1.27 35.35 58.82
C HIS A 4 -1.56 34.26 57.77
N HIS A 5 -2.90 34.13 57.59
CA HIS A 5 -3.73 34.01 56.38
C HIS A 5 -4.03 32.67 55.68
N ASP A 6 -5.25 32.21 55.99
CA ASP A 6 -6.40 31.84 55.14
C ASP A 6 -6.29 30.85 53.97
N PRO A 7 -7.11 29.78 54.02
CA PRO A 7 -7.59 29.01 52.88
C PRO A 7 -8.95 29.50 52.36
N GLU A 8 -9.31 29.00 51.18
CA GLU A 8 -10.62 29.07 50.51
C GLU A 8 -11.83 28.73 51.43
N TYR A 9 -12.97 29.40 51.26
CA TYR A 9 -14.19 28.86 50.60
C TYR A 9 -15.45 29.75 50.83
N ALA A 10 -16.29 29.79 49.79
CA ALA A 10 -17.76 29.93 49.77
C ALA A 10 -18.50 31.31 49.87
N ALA A 11 -19.27 31.55 48.80
CA ALA A 11 -20.70 31.92 48.71
C ALA A 11 -21.23 33.36 48.97
N LEU A 12 -21.89 33.87 47.91
CA LEU A 12 -22.99 34.87 47.78
C LEU A 12 -22.71 36.35 48.13
N PRO A 13 -23.28 37.30 47.35
CA PRO A 13 -24.60 37.92 47.65
C PRO A 13 -25.44 38.18 46.36
N GLY A 14 -26.72 38.61 46.33
CA GLY A 14 -27.56 39.37 47.26
C GLY A 14 -27.92 40.76 46.64
N GLU A 15 -29.22 40.98 46.39
CA GLU A 15 -30.03 42.12 45.89
C GLU A 15 -29.60 43.54 46.40
N GLU A 16 -30.03 44.73 45.93
CA GLU A 16 -31.26 45.24 45.28
C GLU A 16 -31.07 46.73 44.85
N ASN A 17 -32.15 47.34 44.31
CA ASN A 17 -32.45 48.76 44.01
C ASN A 17 -32.12 49.24 42.58
N ASP A 18 -32.99 49.92 41.84
CA ASP A 18 -34.29 50.52 42.13
C ASP A 18 -35.02 50.76 40.78
N SER A 19 -36.35 50.74 40.79
CA SER A 19 -37.20 51.24 39.69
C SER A 19 -37.88 52.55 40.14
N PRO A 20 -38.45 53.38 39.24
CA PRO A 20 -39.89 53.19 38.98
C PRO A 20 -40.40 53.53 37.56
N GLU A 21 -41.42 52.75 37.18
CA GLU A 21 -42.72 53.05 36.53
C GLU A 21 -42.84 54.16 35.45
N PHE A 22 -43.71 54.09 34.41
CA PHE A 22 -45.13 53.71 34.41
C PHE A 22 -45.62 53.37 32.98
N GLY A 23 -46.74 52.62 32.88
CA GLY A 23 -47.32 51.99 31.67
C GLY A 23 -47.85 52.93 30.56
N ARG A 24 -48.49 52.47 29.48
CA ARG A 24 -49.41 51.32 29.30
C ARG A 24 -49.77 51.16 27.81
N ARG A 25 -50.17 49.93 27.45
CA ARG A 25 -51.14 49.51 26.40
C ARG A 25 -50.73 49.60 24.93
N GLY A 26 -50.86 48.44 24.27
CA GLY A 26 -50.59 48.26 22.84
C GLY A 26 -51.81 48.27 21.95
N SER A 27 -51.55 47.97 20.68
CA SER A 27 -52.47 47.36 19.72
C SER A 27 -51.72 47.05 18.42
N THR A 28 -51.86 45.81 17.93
CA THR A 28 -52.06 45.39 16.54
C THR A 28 -51.33 46.11 15.38
N GLY A 29 -50.66 45.34 14.51
CA GLY A 29 -50.60 45.69 13.09
C GLY A 29 -49.48 45.06 12.26
N VAL A 30 -49.84 44.00 11.51
CA VAL A 30 -49.43 43.71 10.12
C VAL A 30 -47.95 43.37 9.82
N PHE A 31 -47.65 42.08 9.59
CA PHE A 31 -47.26 41.51 8.27
C PHE A 31 -46.82 40.05 8.42
N ALA A 32 -47.70 39.12 8.03
CA ALA A 32 -47.40 37.72 7.79
C ALA A 32 -48.22 37.26 6.57
N LEU A 33 -47.69 36.24 5.87
CA LEU A 33 -48.30 35.39 4.84
C LEU A 33 -48.06 35.77 3.36
N ILE A 34 -47.06 35.13 2.75
CA ILE A 34 -47.23 34.49 1.44
C ILE A 34 -46.50 33.13 1.46
N ALA A 35 -47.26 32.09 1.76
CA ALA A 35 -47.00 30.71 1.34
C ALA A 35 -48.38 30.03 1.20
N ALA A 36 -48.53 29.22 0.15
CA ALA A 36 -49.73 28.46 -0.26
C ALA A 36 -50.73 29.20 -1.18
N ALA A 37 -50.57 29.00 -2.49
CA ALA A 37 -51.68 28.86 -3.44
C ALA A 37 -51.19 28.21 -4.75
N MET A 38 -50.83 26.92 -4.68
CA MET A 38 -51.01 26.00 -5.81
C MET A 38 -52.39 25.38 -5.65
N SER A 39 -53.29 25.58 -6.62
CA SER A 39 -54.38 24.68 -7.03
C SER A 39 -55.30 25.41 -8.01
N LEU A 40 -55.67 24.74 -9.11
CA LEU A 40 -56.50 25.22 -10.23
C LEU A 40 -55.83 26.16 -11.22
N LEU A 41 -55.15 25.61 -12.24
CA LEU A 41 -55.30 26.00 -13.67
C LEU A 41 -54.29 25.30 -14.60
N VAL A 42 -54.16 23.97 -14.55
CA VAL A 42 -53.65 23.18 -15.71
C VAL A 42 -54.36 21.81 -15.78
N VAL A 43 -55.69 21.82 -15.65
CA VAL A 43 -56.56 20.63 -15.86
C VAL A 43 -57.37 20.75 -17.18
N LEU A 44 -57.09 21.74 -18.02
CA LEU A 44 -57.71 21.86 -19.34
C LEU A 44 -56.66 22.18 -20.41
N ALA A 45 -55.88 21.17 -20.83
CA ALA A 45 -55.14 21.23 -22.10
C ALA A 45 -54.63 19.88 -22.65
N VAL A 46 -54.70 18.77 -21.90
CA VAL A 46 -54.22 17.45 -22.41
C VAL A 46 -55.22 16.34 -22.11
N ALA A 47 -56.49 16.63 -22.32
CA ALA A 47 -57.53 15.62 -22.51
C ALA A 47 -58.22 15.95 -23.82
N LEU A 48 -57.65 15.45 -24.93
CA LEU A 48 -58.32 14.99 -26.16
C LEU A 48 -57.24 14.74 -27.24
N SER A 49 -57.20 13.50 -27.74
CA SER A 49 -56.23 12.87 -28.66
C SER A 49 -54.91 12.43 -28.00
N GLY A 50 -54.54 11.16 -27.86
CA GLY A 50 -55.10 9.91 -28.34
C GLY A 50 -53.93 8.94 -28.62
N GLY A 51 -53.78 7.91 -27.77
CA GLY A 51 -53.18 6.60 -28.11
C GLY A 51 -51.65 6.50 -28.31
N GLY A 52 -50.99 5.73 -27.44
CA GLY A 52 -49.64 5.21 -27.70
C GLY A 52 -48.92 4.81 -26.42
N GLY A 53 -49.15 3.58 -25.95
CA GLY A 53 -48.47 3.02 -24.78
C GLY A 53 -47.00 2.71 -25.02
N GLY A 54 -46.16 3.04 -24.05
CA GLY A 54 -44.75 2.67 -23.94
C GLY A 54 -44.24 3.11 -22.59
N GLY A 55 -44.30 2.24 -21.59
CA GLY A 55 -43.83 2.52 -20.24
C GLY A 55 -42.31 2.72 -20.21
N ALA A 56 -41.88 3.92 -19.83
CA ALA A 56 -40.51 4.15 -19.39
C ALA A 56 -40.41 3.70 -17.93
N VAL A 57 -39.59 2.69 -17.67
CA VAL A 57 -39.19 2.29 -16.32
C VAL A 57 -38.19 3.35 -15.84
N GLU A 58 -38.52 4.05 -14.76
CA GLU A 58 -37.53 4.81 -13.99
C GLU A 58 -36.50 3.81 -13.45
N GLU A 59 -35.27 3.86 -13.99
CA GLU A 59 -34.13 3.20 -13.38
C GLU A 59 -33.81 3.90 -12.05
N GLY A 60 -34.33 3.34 -10.96
CA GLY A 60 -33.85 3.66 -9.63
C GLY A 60 -32.36 3.29 -9.55
N VAL A 61 -31.52 4.30 -9.32
CA VAL A 61 -30.12 4.10 -8.93
C VAL A 61 -30.16 3.43 -7.55
N VAL A 62 -30.06 2.10 -7.54
CA VAL A 62 -29.76 1.35 -6.33
C VAL A 62 -28.28 1.60 -6.05
N ASP A 63 -27.98 2.37 -5.01
CA ASP A 63 -26.62 2.43 -4.45
C ASP A 63 -26.25 1.02 -3.96
N VAL A 64 -25.60 0.24 -4.83
CA VAL A 64 -24.98 -1.02 -4.45
C VAL A 64 -23.78 -0.69 -3.58
N VAL A 65 -23.99 -0.62 -2.27
CA VAL A 65 -22.88 -0.53 -1.30
C VAL A 65 -22.06 -1.81 -1.43
N VAL A 66 -20.82 -1.67 -1.89
CA VAL A 66 -19.89 -2.78 -2.13
C VAL A 66 -19.65 -3.54 -0.82
N ARG A 67 -19.64 -4.89 -0.89
CA ARG A 67 -19.67 -5.77 0.29
C ARG A 67 -18.52 -5.52 1.28
N GLY A 68 -17.32 -5.18 0.79
CA GLY A 68 -16.16 -4.82 1.62
C GLY A 68 -16.46 -3.73 2.66
N VAL A 69 -17.13 -2.66 2.24
CA VAL A 69 -17.48 -1.52 3.11
C VAL A 69 -18.42 -1.96 4.24
N ARG A 70 -19.36 -2.85 3.93
CA ARG A 70 -20.29 -3.39 4.93
C ARG A 70 -19.57 -4.25 5.96
N GLU A 71 -18.47 -4.89 5.59
CA GLU A 71 -17.67 -5.74 6.47
C GLU A 71 -16.52 -4.98 7.15
N GLY A 72 -16.33 -3.68 6.84
CA GLY A 72 -15.34 -2.81 7.49
C GLY A 72 -14.00 -2.68 6.76
N VAL A 73 -13.99 -3.00 5.45
CA VAL A 73 -12.85 -2.85 4.53
C VAL A 73 -13.13 -1.69 3.57
N SER A 74 -12.13 -0.86 3.27
CA SER A 74 -12.29 0.30 2.39
C SER A 74 -12.72 -0.03 0.95
N GLU A 75 -13.35 0.96 0.30
CA GLU A 75 -13.74 0.90 -1.12
C GLU A 75 -12.53 0.79 -2.09
N LYS A 76 -12.83 0.47 -3.35
CA LYS A 76 -11.88 0.36 -4.47
C LYS A 76 -11.06 1.66 -4.60
N SER A 77 -9.75 1.56 -4.37
CA SER A 77 -8.80 2.69 -4.31
C SER A 77 -8.63 3.47 -5.63
N SER A 78 -9.18 2.96 -6.74
CA SER A 78 -9.24 3.71 -7.99
C SER A 78 -10.18 4.92 -7.87
N GLY A 79 -11.28 4.83 -7.12
CA GLY A 79 -12.28 5.91 -7.10
C GLY A 79 -12.94 6.20 -8.47
N VAL A 80 -12.74 5.36 -9.50
CA VAL A 80 -13.45 5.45 -10.79
C VAL A 80 -14.90 5.00 -10.58
N ARG A 81 -15.72 5.88 -10.02
CA ARG A 81 -17.18 5.84 -10.21
C ARG A 81 -17.43 6.41 -11.59
N LEU A 82 -18.18 5.72 -12.44
CA LEU A 82 -18.50 6.18 -13.80
C LEU A 82 -19.37 7.45 -13.71
N SER A 83 -18.77 8.61 -13.51
CA SER A 83 -19.39 9.91 -13.70
C SER A 83 -19.31 10.29 -15.18
N GLY A 84 -20.18 9.68 -15.99
CA GLY A 84 -20.52 10.18 -17.33
C GLY A 84 -19.45 10.08 -18.45
N GLY A 85 -18.25 9.58 -18.19
CA GLY A 85 -17.25 9.29 -19.22
C GLY A 85 -17.50 7.97 -19.96
N ALA A 86 -17.32 7.93 -21.27
CA ALA A 86 -17.41 6.69 -22.05
C ALA A 86 -16.28 5.72 -21.65
N ALA A 87 -16.65 4.51 -21.21
CA ALA A 87 -15.71 3.43 -20.89
C ALA A 87 -14.86 3.05 -22.11
N HIS A 88 -13.59 2.72 -21.91
CA HIS A 88 -12.73 2.29 -23.00
C HIS A 88 -13.19 0.89 -23.50
N PRO A 89 -13.31 0.67 -24.82
CA PRO A 89 -13.76 -0.60 -25.37
C PRO A 89 -12.61 -1.62 -25.43
N TRP A 90 -12.14 -2.06 -24.26
CA TRP A 90 -11.02 -3.01 -24.15
C TRP A 90 -11.22 -4.25 -25.03
N SER A 91 -10.23 -4.53 -25.87
CA SER A 91 -10.09 -5.74 -26.68
C SER A 91 -9.53 -6.90 -25.85
N ASN A 92 -9.67 -8.12 -26.36
CA ASN A 92 -9.10 -9.29 -25.68
C ASN A 92 -7.57 -9.26 -25.66
N GLU A 93 -6.93 -8.74 -26.71
CA GLU A 93 -5.47 -8.65 -26.81
C GLU A 93 -4.90 -7.72 -25.74
N GLU A 94 -5.53 -6.57 -25.50
CA GLU A 94 -5.14 -5.63 -24.44
C GLU A 94 -5.32 -6.27 -23.06
N LEU A 95 -6.44 -6.95 -22.81
CA LEU A 95 -6.72 -7.56 -21.50
C LEU A 95 -5.82 -8.75 -21.18
N ILE A 96 -5.42 -9.53 -22.19
CA ILE A 96 -4.47 -10.65 -22.02
C ILE A 96 -3.07 -10.11 -21.76
N TRP A 97 -2.65 -9.07 -22.48
CA TRP A 97 -1.33 -8.47 -22.32
C TRP A 97 -1.07 -7.96 -20.91
N GLN A 98 -2.10 -7.54 -20.18
CA GLN A 98 -1.98 -6.98 -18.83
C GLN A 98 -1.45 -7.97 -17.79
N ARG A 99 -1.50 -9.28 -18.05
CA ARG A 99 -0.99 -10.29 -17.11
C ARG A 99 0.53 -10.22 -17.03
N THR A 100 1.05 -10.36 -15.83
CA THR A 100 2.48 -10.37 -15.55
C THR A 100 3.08 -11.71 -15.90
N ALA A 101 4.35 -11.71 -16.26
CA ALA A 101 5.08 -12.91 -16.62
C ALA A 101 5.93 -13.46 -15.47
N TYR A 102 6.41 -12.61 -14.56
CA TYR A 102 7.29 -13.04 -13.47
C TYR A 102 6.91 -12.52 -12.08
N HIS A 103 5.92 -11.63 -11.98
CA HIS A 103 5.27 -11.36 -10.70
C HIS A 103 4.31 -12.49 -10.32
N PHE A 104 4.23 -12.80 -9.02
CA PHE A 104 3.27 -13.79 -8.55
C PHE A 104 1.85 -13.29 -8.75
N GLN A 105 1.05 -14.12 -9.43
CA GLN A 105 -0.39 -13.95 -9.46
C GLN A 105 -1.13 -15.29 -9.40
N PRO A 106 -2.18 -15.44 -8.56
CA PRO A 106 -3.04 -16.60 -8.64
C PRO A 106 -3.80 -16.61 -9.98
N PHE A 107 -4.34 -17.79 -10.31
CA PHE A 107 -5.19 -17.94 -11.48
C PHE A 107 -6.34 -16.92 -11.49
N LYS A 108 -6.90 -16.62 -10.30
CA LYS A 108 -7.91 -15.58 -10.02
C LYS A 108 -7.73 -15.06 -8.55
N ASN A 109 -8.29 -13.92 -8.16
CA ASN A 109 -8.69 -13.53 -6.77
C ASN A 109 -7.59 -13.29 -5.66
N TRP A 110 -7.98 -12.92 -4.41
CA TRP A 110 -7.21 -12.16 -3.37
C TRP A 110 -6.01 -12.86 -2.65
N MET A 111 -5.11 -12.11 -1.98
CA MET A 111 -3.85 -12.55 -1.32
C MET A 111 -3.47 -12.14 0.17
N ASN A 112 -2.45 -12.75 0.82
CA ASN A 112 -2.00 -12.76 2.27
C ASN A 112 -0.49 -13.14 2.33
N GLY A 113 0.12 -13.30 3.52
CA GLY A 113 1.58 -13.33 3.72
C GLY A 113 2.36 -14.67 3.65
N PRO A 114 3.71 -14.59 3.69
CA PRO A 114 4.62 -15.70 3.41
C PRO A 114 5.42 -16.23 4.61
N LEU A 115 6.04 -17.41 4.48
CA LEU A 115 7.01 -17.98 5.43
C LEU A 115 7.98 -18.96 4.75
N PHE A 116 9.11 -19.28 5.37
CA PHE A 116 10.00 -20.37 4.93
C PHE A 116 9.89 -21.59 5.83
N TYR A 117 9.62 -22.77 5.27
CA TYR A 117 9.45 -24.03 5.99
C TYR A 117 10.08 -25.20 5.24
N LYS A 118 10.97 -25.95 5.91
CA LYS A 118 11.57 -27.20 5.40
C LYS A 118 12.05 -27.13 3.94
N GLY A 119 12.68 -26.01 3.58
CA GLY A 119 13.25 -25.79 2.24
C GLY A 119 12.30 -25.17 1.23
N TRP A 120 11.05 -24.87 1.60
CA TRP A 120 10.08 -24.20 0.73
C TRP A 120 9.72 -22.83 1.30
N TYR A 121 9.62 -21.83 0.43
CA TYR A 121 8.90 -20.61 0.71
C TYR A 121 7.42 -20.86 0.46
N HIS A 122 6.57 -20.57 1.44
CA HIS A 122 5.12 -20.64 1.35
C HIS A 122 4.58 -19.23 1.23
N LEU A 123 3.56 -19.07 0.41
CA LEU A 123 2.77 -17.86 0.27
C LEU A 123 1.30 -18.25 0.46
N PHE A 124 0.71 -17.82 1.57
CA PHE A 124 -0.72 -18.00 1.85
C PHE A 124 -1.43 -16.76 1.46
N TYR A 125 -2.59 -16.84 0.79
CA TYR A 125 -3.09 -15.65 0.15
C TYR A 125 -4.62 -15.54 0.15
N GLN A 126 -5.27 -14.46 0.67
CA GLN A 126 -6.73 -14.52 0.88
C GLN A 126 -7.58 -14.66 -0.42
N TYR A 127 -7.77 -15.82 -1.00
CA TYR A 127 -8.42 -15.98 -2.30
C TYR A 127 -9.97 -15.96 -2.17
N ASN A 128 -10.69 -15.30 -3.10
CA ASN A 128 -12.14 -15.48 -3.26
C ASN A 128 -12.39 -16.54 -4.34
N PRO A 129 -12.82 -17.78 -4.08
CA PRO A 129 -12.88 -18.81 -5.11
C PRO A 129 -13.88 -18.57 -6.26
N VAL A 130 -14.82 -17.64 -6.10
CA VAL A 130 -15.98 -17.51 -6.98
C VAL A 130 -16.08 -16.19 -7.74
N SER A 131 -15.26 -15.18 -7.42
CA SER A 131 -15.34 -13.87 -8.09
C SER A 131 -14.05 -13.06 -8.00
N ALA A 132 -13.84 -12.18 -8.99
CA ALA A 132 -12.74 -11.22 -9.07
C ALA A 132 -12.92 -9.99 -8.15
N VAL A 133 -14.01 -9.93 -7.39
CA VAL A 133 -14.28 -8.84 -6.42
C VAL A 133 -14.24 -9.37 -4.98
N TRP A 134 -14.12 -8.46 -4.01
CA TRP A 134 -14.04 -8.80 -2.59
C TRP A 134 -15.26 -9.57 -2.08
N GLY A 135 -15.00 -10.62 -1.29
CA GLY A 135 -16.01 -11.39 -0.56
C GLY A 135 -15.69 -12.87 -0.51
N ASN A 136 -16.33 -13.63 0.39
CA ASN A 136 -16.14 -15.09 0.55
C ASN A 136 -14.66 -15.48 0.66
N ILE A 137 -13.95 -14.76 1.51
CA ILE A 137 -12.50 -14.82 1.58
C ILE A 137 -12.04 -16.18 2.17
N THR A 138 -11.13 -16.84 1.47
CA THR A 138 -10.43 -18.10 1.84
C THR A 138 -8.92 -17.86 1.79
N TRP A 139 -8.04 -18.79 2.15
CA TRP A 139 -6.60 -18.71 1.85
C TRP A 139 -6.22 -19.68 0.74
N GLY A 140 -5.82 -19.14 -0.42
CA GLY A 140 -5.03 -19.85 -1.40
C GLY A 140 -3.60 -20.09 -0.89
N HIS A 141 -2.89 -20.99 -1.55
CA HIS A 141 -1.57 -21.42 -1.12
C HIS A 141 -0.70 -21.69 -2.33
N ALA A 142 0.50 -21.13 -2.33
CA ALA A 142 1.55 -21.47 -3.27
C ALA A 142 2.88 -21.70 -2.54
N VAL A 143 3.75 -22.49 -3.15
CA VAL A 143 5.11 -22.73 -2.64
C VAL A 143 6.16 -22.47 -3.70
N SER A 144 7.36 -22.07 -3.28
CA SER A 144 8.50 -21.79 -4.14
C SER A 144 9.80 -22.25 -3.49
N ARG A 145 10.83 -22.51 -4.29
CA ARG A 145 12.21 -22.76 -3.80
C ARG A 145 13.08 -21.51 -3.82
N ASP A 146 12.66 -20.48 -4.54
CA ASP A 146 13.49 -19.32 -4.90
C ASP A 146 12.72 -17.99 -4.83
N LEU A 147 11.48 -17.99 -4.32
CA LEU A 147 10.56 -16.83 -4.26
C LEU A 147 10.09 -16.31 -5.64
N ILE A 148 10.47 -16.97 -6.73
CA ILE A 148 10.18 -16.53 -8.11
C ILE A 148 9.32 -17.55 -8.85
N ASN A 149 9.70 -18.82 -8.82
CA ASN A 149 8.98 -19.92 -9.45
C ASN A 149 8.03 -20.56 -8.45
N TRP A 150 6.72 -20.49 -8.71
CA TRP A 150 5.68 -20.84 -7.75
C TRP A 150 4.86 -22.04 -8.18
N ILE A 151 4.52 -22.93 -7.26
CA ILE A 151 3.62 -24.04 -7.48
C ILE A 151 2.33 -23.75 -6.72
N HIS A 152 1.21 -23.67 -7.44
CA HIS A 152 -0.09 -23.55 -6.78
C HIS A 152 -0.48 -24.85 -6.12
N LEU A 153 -0.90 -24.74 -4.86
CA LEU A 153 -1.42 -25.81 -4.02
C LEU A 153 -2.92 -25.61 -3.76
N PRO A 154 -3.61 -26.62 -3.20
CA PRO A 154 -5.00 -26.49 -2.76
C PRO A 154 -5.19 -25.34 -1.75
N LEU A 155 -6.45 -24.94 -1.51
CA LEU A 155 -6.77 -23.94 -0.51
C LEU A 155 -6.34 -24.41 0.88
N ALA A 156 -5.59 -23.57 1.61
CA ALA A 156 -5.09 -23.88 2.94
C ALA A 156 -6.17 -23.70 4.01
N MET A 157 -6.97 -22.63 3.92
CA MET A 157 -7.99 -22.27 4.91
C MET A 157 -9.27 -21.82 4.22
N VAL A 158 -10.43 -22.33 4.63
CA VAL A 158 -11.74 -21.98 4.07
C VAL A 158 -12.71 -21.57 5.18
N PRO A 159 -13.72 -20.72 4.93
CA PRO A 159 -14.74 -20.36 5.90
C PRO A 159 -15.70 -21.53 6.10
N ASP A 160 -15.57 -22.22 7.23
CA ASP A 160 -16.31 -23.44 7.54
C ASP A 160 -16.77 -23.52 9.00
N HIS A 161 -16.49 -22.50 9.81
CA HIS A 161 -16.94 -22.39 11.20
C HIS A 161 -17.66 -21.05 11.43
N TRP A 162 -18.44 -20.96 12.52
CA TRP A 162 -19.22 -19.75 12.83
C TRP A 162 -18.36 -18.50 13.02
N TYR A 163 -17.15 -18.66 13.53
CA TYR A 163 -16.21 -17.56 13.84
C TYR A 163 -15.46 -17.02 12.62
N ASP A 164 -15.57 -17.68 11.47
CA ASP A 164 -14.99 -17.22 10.19
C ASP A 164 -15.92 -17.41 9.00
N MET A 165 -17.21 -17.57 9.24
CA MET A 165 -18.23 -17.89 8.24
C MET A 165 -18.30 -16.86 7.10
N ASN A 166 -18.03 -15.58 7.40
CA ASN A 166 -18.01 -14.52 6.39
C ASN A 166 -16.63 -14.35 5.73
N GLY A 167 -15.57 -14.96 6.26
CA GLY A 167 -14.27 -15.02 5.63
C GLY A 167 -13.11 -15.30 6.58
N VAL A 168 -12.03 -15.85 6.01
CA VAL A 168 -10.72 -16.08 6.65
C VAL A 168 -9.74 -15.00 6.16
N TRP A 169 -9.60 -13.92 6.92
CA TRP A 169 -8.87 -12.71 6.52
C TRP A 169 -7.37 -12.80 6.85
N THR A 170 -6.67 -11.66 6.95
CA THR A 170 -5.23 -11.58 7.15
C THR A 170 -4.78 -12.31 8.40
N GLY A 171 -3.62 -12.94 8.31
CA GLY A 171 -2.94 -13.55 9.43
C GLY A 171 -1.43 -13.55 9.26
N SER A 172 -0.74 -14.04 10.28
CA SER A 172 0.70 -14.17 10.31
C SER A 172 1.10 -15.50 10.94
N ALA A 173 2.23 -16.02 10.49
CA ALA A 173 2.80 -17.27 10.98
C ALA A 173 3.89 -17.01 12.02
N THR A 174 3.94 -17.85 13.06
CA THR A 174 5.01 -17.81 14.08
C THR A 174 5.61 -19.20 14.27
N PHE A 175 6.93 -19.28 14.25
CA PHE A 175 7.66 -20.48 14.65
C PHE A 175 7.88 -20.48 16.16
N LEU A 176 7.55 -21.58 16.82
CA LEU A 176 7.84 -21.77 18.24
C LEU A 176 9.25 -22.37 18.43
N PRO A 177 9.87 -22.25 19.62
CA PRO A 177 11.17 -22.82 19.93
C PRO A 177 11.33 -24.32 19.67
N ASP A 178 10.23 -25.08 19.71
CA ASP A 178 10.21 -26.52 19.42
C ASP A 178 10.15 -26.83 17.91
N GLY A 179 10.11 -25.81 17.06
CA GLY A 179 9.98 -25.93 15.61
C GLY A 179 8.54 -26.09 15.11
N SER A 180 7.56 -26.08 16.00
CA SER A 180 6.15 -26.06 15.62
C SER A 180 5.76 -24.71 15.00
N LEU A 181 4.75 -24.76 14.14
CA LEU A 181 4.25 -23.60 13.40
C LEU A 181 2.81 -23.31 13.84
N VAL A 182 2.56 -22.07 14.22
CA VAL A 182 1.23 -21.57 14.55
C VAL A 182 0.86 -20.44 13.61
N MET A 183 -0.41 -20.39 13.23
CA MET A 183 -0.96 -19.35 12.36
C MET A 183 -2.10 -18.65 13.09
N LEU A 184 -1.93 -17.35 13.31
CA LEU A 184 -2.97 -16.49 13.88
C LEU A 184 -3.59 -15.68 12.75
N TYR A 185 -4.91 -15.69 12.62
CA TYR A 185 -5.63 -15.00 11.55
C TYR A 185 -6.93 -14.36 12.03
N THR A 186 -7.40 -13.33 11.33
CA THR A 186 -8.72 -12.74 11.61
C THR A 186 -9.82 -13.52 10.89
N GLY A 187 -10.84 -13.95 11.61
CA GLY A 187 -12.10 -14.44 11.03
C GLY A 187 -13.20 -13.39 11.14
N SER A 188 -14.11 -13.40 10.16
CA SER A 188 -15.33 -12.61 10.19
C SER A 188 -16.51 -13.51 10.59
N THR A 189 -17.12 -13.25 11.75
CA THR A 189 -18.31 -14.00 12.21
C THR A 189 -19.53 -13.72 11.32
N ASN A 190 -20.61 -14.47 11.50
CA ASN A 190 -21.90 -14.22 10.85
C ASN A 190 -22.46 -12.81 11.09
N GLU A 191 -22.20 -12.17 12.25
CA GLU A 191 -22.52 -10.76 12.51
C GLU A 191 -21.47 -9.76 11.96
N SER A 192 -20.50 -10.24 11.18
CA SER A 192 -19.35 -9.47 10.69
C SER A 192 -18.48 -8.89 11.81
N THR A 193 -18.39 -9.60 12.94
CA THR A 193 -17.43 -9.25 14.00
C THR A 193 -16.06 -9.83 13.65
N GLN A 194 -15.02 -9.02 13.79
CA GLN A 194 -13.64 -9.44 13.57
C GLN A 194 -13.11 -10.11 14.85
N VAL A 195 -12.70 -11.36 14.75
CA VAL A 195 -12.17 -12.17 15.86
C VAL A 195 -10.87 -12.84 15.43
N GLN A 196 -9.97 -13.16 16.36
CA GLN A 196 -8.72 -13.84 16.02
C GLN A 196 -8.82 -15.33 16.30
N ASN A 197 -8.34 -16.11 15.33
CA ASN A 197 -8.44 -17.55 15.28
C ASN A 197 -7.06 -18.15 15.05
N LEU A 198 -6.87 -19.34 15.60
CA LEU A 198 -5.62 -20.07 15.59
C LEU A 198 -5.75 -21.33 14.72
N ALA A 199 -4.72 -21.58 13.92
CA ALA A 199 -4.61 -22.78 13.10
C ALA A 199 -3.19 -23.33 13.12
N TYR A 200 -3.08 -24.62 12.82
CA TYR A 200 -1.83 -25.39 12.83
C TYR A 200 -1.76 -26.29 11.60
N PRO A 201 -0.56 -26.65 11.12
CA PRO A 201 -0.42 -27.74 10.16
C PRO A 201 -1.00 -29.04 10.71
N ALA A 202 -1.82 -29.73 9.92
CA ALA A 202 -2.37 -31.04 10.27
C ALA A 202 -1.27 -32.10 10.36
N ASP A 203 -0.26 -31.99 9.50
CA ASP A 203 0.94 -32.82 9.49
C ASP A 203 2.18 -31.93 9.44
N PRO A 204 2.84 -31.66 10.58
CA PRO A 204 4.09 -30.92 10.62
C PRO A 204 5.23 -31.63 9.87
N SER A 205 5.11 -32.92 9.53
CA SER A 205 6.13 -33.60 8.74
C SER A 205 6.09 -33.21 7.27
N ASP A 206 4.92 -32.82 6.75
CA ASP A 206 4.69 -32.40 5.37
C ASP A 206 5.39 -31.08 5.05
N PRO A 207 6.41 -31.07 4.17
CA PRO A 207 7.10 -29.84 3.79
C PRO A 207 6.23 -28.89 2.97
N LEU A 208 5.11 -29.36 2.41
CA LEU A 208 4.19 -28.55 1.60
C LEU A 208 3.05 -27.94 2.41
N LEU A 209 2.85 -28.35 3.67
CA LEU A 209 1.82 -27.81 4.57
C LEU A 209 0.42 -27.79 3.94
N LEU A 210 0.02 -28.89 3.29
CA LEU A 210 -1.20 -28.96 2.48
C LEU A 210 -2.49 -28.84 3.30
N ASN A 211 -2.47 -29.35 4.54
CA ASN A 211 -3.66 -29.44 5.38
C ASN A 211 -3.45 -28.66 6.67
N TRP A 212 -4.49 -27.94 7.09
CA TRP A 212 -4.50 -27.13 8.30
C TRP A 212 -5.67 -27.52 9.21
N VAL A 213 -5.44 -27.45 10.51
CA VAL A 213 -6.44 -27.71 11.55
C VAL A 213 -6.67 -26.43 12.33
N LYS A 214 -7.94 -26.01 12.42
CA LYS A 214 -8.37 -24.89 13.26
C LYS A 214 -8.49 -25.34 14.72
N SER A 215 -7.99 -24.52 15.63
CA SER A 215 -8.08 -24.78 17.07
C SER A 215 -9.53 -24.88 17.53
N LYS A 216 -9.81 -25.84 18.42
CA LYS A 216 -11.12 -25.95 19.09
C LYS A 216 -11.40 -24.78 20.05
N ALA A 217 -10.37 -24.04 20.42
CA ALA A 217 -10.49 -22.85 21.26
C ALA A 217 -10.89 -21.59 20.47
N ASN A 218 -11.08 -21.69 19.15
CA ASN A 218 -11.42 -20.53 18.33
C ASN A 218 -12.83 -19.98 18.64
N PRO A 219 -13.00 -18.64 18.66
CA PRO A 219 -11.95 -17.63 18.53
C PRO A 219 -11.13 -17.48 19.82
N VAL A 220 -9.81 -17.36 19.69
CA VAL A 220 -8.88 -17.19 20.83
C VAL A 220 -8.80 -15.75 21.33
N LEU A 221 -9.20 -14.79 20.50
CA LEU A 221 -9.33 -13.37 20.86
C LEU A 221 -10.58 -12.76 20.24
N VAL A 222 -11.25 -11.93 21.02
CA VAL A 222 -12.39 -11.11 20.60
C VAL A 222 -12.07 -9.63 20.82
N PRO A 223 -12.77 -8.69 20.15
CA PRO A 223 -12.56 -7.26 20.38
C PRO A 223 -12.72 -6.93 21.87
N PRO A 224 -11.71 -6.30 22.52
CA PRO A 224 -11.82 -5.94 23.93
C PRO A 224 -12.79 -4.77 24.13
N PRO A 225 -13.27 -4.53 25.37
CA PRO A 225 -14.15 -3.40 25.66
C PRO A 225 -13.57 -2.07 25.16
N GLY A 226 -14.39 -1.29 24.45
CA GLY A 226 -13.97 -0.01 23.86
C GLY A 226 -13.47 -0.09 22.42
N ILE A 227 -13.27 -1.31 21.88
CA ILE A 227 -12.92 -1.52 20.47
C ILE A 227 -14.16 -1.92 19.68
N GLY A 228 -14.34 -1.31 18.51
CA GLY A 228 -15.43 -1.63 17.60
C GLY A 228 -15.32 -3.07 17.06
N SER A 229 -16.46 -3.72 16.82
CA SER A 229 -16.49 -5.08 16.26
C SER A 229 -15.86 -5.21 14.87
N LYS A 230 -15.63 -4.08 14.18
CA LYS A 230 -15.01 -3.98 12.85
C LYS A 230 -13.67 -3.25 12.86
N ASP A 231 -13.08 -3.03 14.02
CA ASP A 231 -11.84 -2.28 14.20
C ASP A 231 -10.79 -3.15 14.91
N PHE A 232 -10.76 -4.47 14.68
CA PHE A 232 -9.89 -5.43 15.39
C PHE A 232 -9.41 -6.57 14.49
N ARG A 233 -8.30 -6.37 13.76
CA ARG A 233 -7.83 -7.31 12.73
C ARG A 233 -6.33 -7.29 12.48
N ASP A 234 -5.89 -8.28 11.71
CA ASP A 234 -4.55 -8.44 11.16
C ASP A 234 -3.47 -8.67 12.22
N PRO A 235 -3.51 -9.81 12.94
CA PRO A 235 -2.51 -10.14 13.94
C PRO A 235 -1.12 -10.26 13.32
N THR A 236 -0.10 -9.75 14.01
CA THR A 236 1.30 -9.83 13.57
C THR A 236 1.91 -11.21 13.80
N THR A 237 3.09 -11.45 13.21
CA THR A 237 3.99 -12.50 13.72
C THR A 237 4.31 -12.18 15.17
N ALA A 238 4.27 -13.17 16.04
CA ALA A 238 4.58 -12.98 17.45
C ALA A 238 6.10 -12.95 17.68
N TRP A 239 6.53 -12.23 18.69
CA TRP A 239 7.92 -12.20 19.13
C TRP A 239 8.05 -12.70 20.57
N PHE A 240 9.14 -13.39 20.86
CA PHE A 240 9.36 -14.01 22.16
C PHE A 240 10.16 -13.11 23.09
N ILE A 241 9.71 -13.00 24.34
CA ILE A 241 10.41 -12.27 25.41
C ILE A 241 11.01 -13.29 26.38
N GLU A 242 12.33 -13.45 26.31
CA GLU A 242 13.05 -14.42 27.13
C GLU A 242 12.91 -14.15 28.64
N SER A 243 12.89 -12.87 29.05
CA SER A 243 12.91 -12.50 30.47
C SER A 243 11.67 -12.94 31.25
N ASP A 244 10.52 -13.12 30.59
CA ASP A 244 9.29 -13.60 31.23
C ASP A 244 8.70 -14.87 30.59
N ASN A 245 9.47 -15.50 29.68
CA ASN A 245 9.14 -16.73 28.97
C ASN A 245 7.73 -16.67 28.35
N SER A 246 7.47 -15.63 27.58
CA SER A 246 6.16 -15.42 26.95
C SER A 246 6.27 -14.71 25.61
N TRP A 247 5.23 -14.87 24.80
CA TRP A 247 5.09 -14.26 23.51
C TRP A 247 4.35 -12.94 23.61
N ARG A 248 4.62 -12.07 22.64
CA ARG A 248 3.85 -10.87 22.36
C ARG A 248 3.32 -10.94 20.94
N VAL A 249 2.08 -10.53 20.77
CA VAL A 249 1.47 -10.30 19.47
C VAL A 249 0.79 -8.94 19.50
N THR A 250 0.84 -8.20 18.39
CA THR A 250 0.18 -6.91 18.29
C THR A 250 -0.93 -6.95 17.26
N ILE A 251 -1.98 -6.15 17.47
CA ILE A 251 -3.16 -6.10 16.59
C ILE A 251 -3.51 -4.62 16.36
N GLY A 252 -3.69 -4.25 15.09
CA GLY A 252 -4.05 -2.89 14.71
C GLY A 252 -5.50 -2.56 15.07
N SER A 253 -5.72 -1.32 15.51
CA SER A 253 -7.05 -0.81 15.86
C SER A 253 -7.08 0.72 15.77
N ARG A 254 -8.19 1.32 16.20
CA ARG A 254 -8.35 2.77 16.31
C ARG A 254 -9.33 3.17 17.40
N ASN A 255 -9.22 4.42 17.82
CA ASN A 255 -10.23 5.12 18.61
C ASN A 255 -10.42 6.52 17.97
N GLY A 256 -11.59 6.73 17.37
CA GLY A 256 -11.84 7.89 16.52
C GLY A 256 -10.87 7.95 15.34
N MET A 257 -10.04 9.00 15.30
CA MET A 257 -9.01 9.20 14.27
C MET A 257 -7.59 8.82 14.75
N THR A 258 -7.44 8.34 15.98
CA THR A 258 -6.15 7.88 16.49
C THR A 258 -6.00 6.39 16.22
N GLY A 259 -5.03 6.03 15.39
CA GLY A 259 -4.66 4.63 15.18
C GLY A 259 -3.69 4.18 16.26
N PHE A 260 -3.79 2.92 16.66
CA PHE A 260 -2.90 2.34 17.66
C PHE A 260 -2.79 0.82 17.48
N SER A 261 -1.85 0.21 18.20
CA SER A 261 -1.68 -1.24 18.22
C SER A 261 -1.77 -1.80 19.63
N LEU A 262 -2.74 -2.69 19.84
CA LEU A 262 -2.96 -3.43 21.10
C LEU A 262 -1.93 -4.54 21.22
N VAL A 263 -1.38 -4.76 22.41
CA VAL A 263 -0.43 -5.86 22.65
C VAL A 263 -1.02 -6.91 23.56
N TYR A 264 -0.95 -8.16 23.11
CA TYR A 264 -1.35 -9.32 23.87
C TYR A 264 -0.16 -10.17 24.24
N LYS A 265 -0.19 -10.69 25.47
CA LYS A 265 0.77 -11.66 26.01
C LYS A 265 0.16 -13.04 26.00
N THR A 266 0.94 -14.05 25.61
CA THR A 266 0.53 -15.46 25.68
C THR A 266 1.71 -16.37 25.98
N LYS A 267 1.45 -17.57 26.52
CA LYS A 267 2.45 -18.63 26.68
C LYS A 267 2.19 -19.84 25.79
N ASP A 268 0.95 -20.01 25.34
CA ASP A 268 0.48 -21.22 24.65
C ASP A 268 -0.29 -20.91 23.36
N PHE A 269 -0.43 -19.62 22.98
CA PHE A 269 -1.22 -19.14 21.85
C PHE A 269 -2.73 -19.41 21.95
N VAL A 270 -3.22 -19.94 23.08
CA VAL A 270 -4.64 -20.20 23.31
C VAL A 270 -5.21 -19.18 24.29
N GLU A 271 -4.50 -18.94 25.40
CA GLU A 271 -4.86 -17.92 26.37
C GLU A 271 -4.05 -16.65 26.15
N TYR A 272 -4.74 -15.52 26.08
CA TYR A 272 -4.14 -14.21 25.85
C TYR A 272 -4.52 -13.23 26.96
N GLU A 273 -3.51 -12.55 27.49
CA GLU A 273 -3.64 -11.42 28.41
C GLU A 273 -3.45 -10.13 27.61
N LEU A 274 -4.48 -9.27 27.58
CA LEU A 274 -4.32 -7.91 27.06
C LEU A 274 -3.46 -7.11 28.04
N LEU A 275 -2.33 -6.58 27.57
CA LEU A 275 -1.46 -5.75 28.40
C LEU A 275 -2.00 -4.33 28.51
N ASP A 276 -1.76 -3.69 29.66
CA ASP A 276 -2.10 -2.29 29.85
C ASP A 276 -1.34 -1.39 28.86
N GLY A 277 -2.06 -0.44 28.27
CA GLY A 277 -1.52 0.47 27.26
C GLY A 277 -1.55 -0.12 25.84
N VAL A 278 -0.71 0.45 24.98
CA VAL A 278 -0.58 0.10 23.55
C VAL A 278 0.89 0.07 23.19
N LEU A 279 1.25 -0.65 22.13
CA LEU A 279 2.63 -0.65 21.63
C LEU A 279 3.06 0.77 21.23
N HIS A 280 2.17 1.43 20.48
CA HIS A 280 2.28 2.80 20.02
C HIS A 280 0.91 3.33 19.54
N ALA A 281 0.76 4.66 19.47
CA ALA A 281 -0.44 5.32 18.95
C ALA A 281 -0.09 6.64 18.26
N VAL A 282 -0.74 6.93 17.13
CA VAL A 282 -0.54 8.18 16.38
C VAL A 282 -1.90 8.83 16.06
N PRO A 283 -2.11 10.09 16.48
CA PRO A 283 -3.33 10.82 16.14
C PRO A 283 -3.46 11.11 14.64
N GLY A 284 -4.68 11.12 14.13
CA GLY A 284 -4.99 11.54 12.75
C GLY A 284 -4.79 10.46 11.68
N THR A 285 -4.34 9.26 12.05
CA THR A 285 -4.06 8.17 11.08
C THR A 285 -5.27 7.29 10.76
N GLY A 286 -6.30 7.28 11.62
CA GLY A 286 -7.46 6.38 11.47
C GLY A 286 -7.12 4.92 11.78
N MET A 287 -7.80 3.98 11.10
CA MET A 287 -7.61 2.54 11.31
C MET A 287 -6.20 2.10 10.89
N TRP A 288 -5.51 1.41 11.81
CA TRP A 288 -4.27 0.70 11.50
C TRP A 288 -4.61 -0.73 11.11
N GLU A 289 -4.36 -1.06 9.85
CA GLU A 289 -4.39 -2.42 9.32
C GLU A 289 -2.98 -2.98 9.21
N CYS A 290 -2.89 -4.31 9.08
CA CYS A 290 -1.68 -5.05 8.73
C CYS A 290 -0.42 -4.48 9.37
N VAL A 291 -0.50 -4.27 10.70
CA VAL A 291 0.65 -3.85 11.50
C VAL A 291 1.74 -4.89 11.30
N ASP A 292 2.98 -4.45 11.19
CA ASP A 292 4.14 -5.32 11.20
C ASP A 292 5.18 -4.71 12.13
N PHE A 293 5.79 -5.55 12.95
CA PHE A 293 6.71 -5.14 13.99
C PHE A 293 7.90 -6.09 14.02
N TYR A 294 9.08 -5.57 13.66
CA TYR A 294 10.26 -6.41 13.50
C TYR A 294 11.56 -5.65 13.74
N PRO A 295 12.62 -6.37 14.15
CA PRO A 295 13.93 -5.79 14.34
C PRO A 295 14.72 -5.69 13.02
N VAL A 296 15.61 -4.71 12.99
CA VAL A 296 16.64 -4.51 11.95
C VAL A 296 17.99 -4.30 12.62
N SER A 297 19.04 -4.86 12.01
CA SER A 297 20.42 -4.67 12.49
C SER A 297 20.91 -3.27 12.11
N THR A 298 21.56 -2.57 13.03
CA THR A 298 22.30 -1.34 12.73
C THR A 298 23.79 -1.60 12.46
N THR A 299 24.20 -2.87 12.45
CA THR A 299 25.56 -3.32 12.13
C THR A 299 25.49 -4.51 11.17
N GLY A 300 25.81 -4.29 9.90
CA GLY A 300 25.71 -5.26 8.82
C GLY A 300 24.32 -5.32 8.17
N ASN A 301 24.28 -5.95 7.00
CA ASN A 301 23.08 -6.01 6.13
C ASN A 301 22.22 -7.28 6.32
N GLY A 302 22.42 -8.01 7.42
CA GLY A 302 21.66 -9.23 7.71
C GLY A 302 20.26 -8.95 8.24
N GLY A 303 19.31 -9.82 7.90
CA GLY A 303 18.00 -9.84 8.56
C GLY A 303 18.09 -10.39 9.98
N LEU A 304 17.16 -10.01 10.84
CA LEU A 304 17.05 -10.50 12.21
C LEU A 304 15.75 -11.28 12.40
N ASP A 305 15.83 -12.32 13.23
CA ASP A 305 14.65 -13.00 13.77
C ASP A 305 13.75 -12.00 14.49
N THR A 306 12.43 -12.19 14.41
CA THR A 306 11.45 -11.25 14.97
C THR A 306 11.60 -11.04 16.48
N SER A 307 12.20 -12.00 17.20
CA SER A 307 12.45 -11.92 18.65
C SER A 307 13.77 -11.23 19.01
N ALA A 308 14.60 -10.83 18.05
CA ALA A 308 15.88 -10.20 18.32
C ALA A 308 15.70 -8.80 18.96
N ASN A 309 16.33 -8.56 20.10
CA ASN A 309 16.36 -7.25 20.76
C ASN A 309 17.70 -7.08 21.50
N GLY A 310 18.22 -5.85 21.58
CA GLY A 310 19.48 -5.55 22.27
C GLY A 310 20.30 -4.43 21.61
N PRO A 311 21.57 -4.26 22.03
CA PRO A 311 22.48 -3.29 21.42
C PRO A 311 22.67 -3.56 19.92
N GLY A 312 22.70 -2.50 19.11
CA GLY A 312 22.85 -2.63 17.66
C GLY A 312 21.57 -3.09 16.93
N VAL A 313 20.43 -3.10 17.61
CA VAL A 313 19.12 -3.44 17.04
C VAL A 313 18.18 -2.25 17.14
N LYS A 314 17.55 -1.90 16.03
CA LYS A 314 16.39 -0.99 16.00
C LYS A 314 15.15 -1.79 15.61
N HIS A 315 13.97 -1.24 15.91
CA HIS A 315 12.70 -1.86 15.58
C HIS A 315 11.92 -0.99 14.61
N VAL A 316 11.38 -1.63 13.57
CA VAL A 316 10.50 -1.01 12.60
C VAL A 316 9.07 -1.26 13.02
N LEU A 317 8.29 -0.19 13.15
CA LEU A 317 6.83 -0.26 13.25
C LEU A 317 6.26 0.15 11.90
N LYS A 318 5.60 -0.79 11.23
CA LYS A 318 4.92 -0.59 9.95
C LYS A 318 3.41 -0.68 10.13
N VAL A 319 2.67 0.18 9.46
CA VAL A 319 1.21 0.26 9.52
C VAL A 319 0.63 0.47 8.12
N SER A 320 -0.49 -0.18 7.82
CA SER A 320 -1.30 0.09 6.63
C SER A 320 -2.45 1.01 7.03
N LEU A 321 -2.55 2.19 6.42
CA LEU A 321 -3.62 3.13 6.76
C LEU A 321 -4.83 2.95 5.84
N ASP A 322 -5.91 2.41 6.39
CA ASP A 322 -7.15 2.07 5.68
C ASP A 322 -7.70 3.26 4.87
N ASN A 323 -7.74 4.44 5.49
CA ASN A 323 -8.27 5.67 4.88
C ASN A 323 -7.48 6.14 3.65
N TYR A 324 -6.19 5.82 3.57
CA TYR A 324 -5.29 6.35 2.55
C TYR A 324 -4.79 5.30 1.58
N MET A 325 -4.95 4.01 1.91
CA MET A 325 -4.46 2.87 1.14
C MET A 325 -2.94 2.97 0.86
N ASN A 326 -2.16 3.40 1.87
CA ASN A 326 -0.70 3.42 1.81
C ASN A 326 -0.10 2.77 3.05
N ASP A 327 1.08 2.19 2.86
CA ASP A 327 1.88 1.61 3.93
C ASP A 327 2.96 2.57 4.40
N TYR A 328 2.98 2.83 5.69
CA TYR A 328 3.95 3.68 6.35
C TYR A 328 4.79 2.89 7.34
N TYR A 329 6.03 3.32 7.54
CA TYR A 329 6.88 2.79 8.59
C TYR A 329 7.60 3.91 9.32
N ALA A 330 8.01 3.60 10.55
CA ALA A 330 8.97 4.40 11.28
C ALA A 330 9.96 3.47 11.99
N ILE A 331 11.17 4.01 12.22
CA ILE A 331 12.26 3.31 12.89
C ILE A 331 12.33 3.85 14.32
N GLY A 332 12.54 2.97 15.29
CA GLY A 332 12.57 3.33 16.68
C GLY A 332 13.19 2.27 17.57
N THR A 333 12.97 2.41 18.87
CA THR A 333 13.51 1.52 19.90
C THR A 333 12.37 0.87 20.67
N TYR A 334 12.49 -0.43 20.94
CA TYR A 334 11.51 -1.20 21.69
C TYR A 334 12.02 -1.55 23.09
N ASP A 335 11.30 -1.07 24.11
CA ASP A 335 11.51 -1.48 25.50
C ASP A 335 10.59 -2.67 25.82
N ALA A 336 11.17 -3.86 25.91
CA ALA A 336 10.44 -5.09 26.22
C ALA A 336 9.83 -5.12 27.64
N ARG A 337 10.38 -4.36 28.60
CA ARG A 337 9.85 -4.29 29.97
C ARG A 337 8.65 -3.36 30.05
N ALA A 338 8.74 -2.20 29.40
CA ALA A 338 7.63 -1.26 29.31
C ALA A 338 6.58 -1.70 28.27
N ASN A 339 6.95 -2.60 27.37
CA ASN A 339 6.16 -3.02 26.22
C ASN A 339 5.73 -1.83 25.33
N THR A 340 6.67 -0.89 25.14
CA THR A 340 6.45 0.36 24.40
C THR A 340 7.50 0.49 23.32
N TRP A 341 7.08 0.91 22.14
CA TRP A 341 7.97 1.33 21.07
C TRP A 341 8.02 2.85 21.00
N THR A 342 9.20 3.42 20.78
CA THR A 342 9.40 4.87 20.67
C THR A 342 10.07 5.20 19.33
N PRO A 343 9.47 6.07 18.49
CA PRO A 343 10.07 6.48 17.23
C PRO A 343 11.38 7.25 17.45
N ASP A 344 12.35 7.06 16.57
CA ASP A 344 13.57 7.88 16.56
C ASP A 344 13.27 9.34 16.15
N ASP A 345 12.30 9.53 15.24
CA ASP A 345 11.79 10.83 14.80
C ASP A 345 10.26 10.91 14.98
N PRO A 346 9.77 11.58 16.03
CA PRO A 346 8.33 11.76 16.28
C PRO A 346 7.59 12.58 15.22
N VAL A 347 8.29 13.36 14.38
CA VAL A 347 7.67 14.15 13.30
C VAL A 347 7.45 13.28 12.05
N ALA A 348 8.24 12.21 11.89
CA ALA A 348 8.15 11.24 10.82
C ALA A 348 7.68 9.86 11.33
N ASP A 349 6.67 9.85 12.20
CA ASP A 349 6.15 8.65 12.87
C ASP A 349 5.34 7.73 11.91
N ALA A 350 5.01 6.52 12.39
CA ALA A 350 4.22 5.54 11.67
C ALA A 350 2.85 6.13 11.26
N GLY A 351 2.65 6.23 9.94
CA GLY A 351 1.44 6.79 9.33
C GLY A 351 1.56 8.24 8.86
N ILE A 352 2.59 8.97 9.27
CA ILE A 352 2.80 10.39 8.90
C ILE A 352 4.19 10.68 8.33
N GLY A 353 5.13 9.74 8.44
CA GLY A 353 6.49 9.85 7.90
C GLY A 353 6.75 9.04 6.63
N ALA A 354 7.76 8.18 6.68
CA ALA A 354 8.23 7.41 5.55
C ALA A 354 7.21 6.36 5.09
N ARG A 355 7.14 6.15 3.77
CA ARG A 355 6.35 5.08 3.17
C ARG A 355 7.25 3.92 2.78
N VAL A 356 6.68 2.72 2.84
CA VAL A 356 7.35 1.52 2.31
C VAL A 356 7.53 1.66 0.80
N ASP A 357 6.51 2.13 0.10
CA ASP A 357 6.54 2.43 -1.32
C ASP A 357 5.60 3.62 -1.58
N TYR A 358 5.99 4.53 -2.47
CA TYR A 358 5.26 5.77 -2.72
C TYR A 358 4.19 5.65 -3.82
N GLY A 359 4.08 4.48 -4.46
CA GLY A 359 3.09 4.16 -5.48
C GLY A 359 1.93 3.31 -4.97
N LYS A 360 1.50 2.35 -5.80
CA LYS A 360 0.43 1.38 -5.51
C LYS A 360 1.01 0.17 -4.77
N TYR A 361 0.92 0.23 -3.45
CA TYR A 361 1.51 -0.77 -2.56
C TYR A 361 0.80 -0.76 -1.21
N TYR A 362 0.24 -1.90 -0.79
CA TYR A 362 -0.55 -1.96 0.45
C TYR A 362 -0.46 -3.32 1.14
N ALA A 363 -0.96 -3.38 2.38
CA ALA A 363 -0.98 -4.54 3.28
C ALA A 363 0.31 -5.36 3.28
N SER A 364 1.45 -4.67 3.27
CA SER A 364 2.74 -5.32 3.24
C SER A 364 3.04 -6.07 4.53
N LYS A 365 3.70 -7.21 4.40
CA LYS A 365 4.06 -8.09 5.51
C LYS A 365 5.41 -8.71 5.26
N SER A 366 6.26 -8.68 6.28
CA SER A 366 7.59 -9.26 6.22
C SER A 366 7.66 -10.60 6.94
N PHE A 367 8.64 -11.42 6.57
CA PHE A 367 9.06 -12.57 7.35
C PHE A 367 10.59 -12.66 7.38
N PHE A 368 11.12 -13.34 8.39
CA PHE A 368 12.54 -13.65 8.47
C PHE A 368 12.81 -14.95 7.72
N ASP A 369 13.66 -14.88 6.69
CA ASP A 369 14.18 -16.03 5.95
C ASP A 369 15.41 -16.58 6.68
N GLN A 370 15.21 -17.62 7.49
CA GLN A 370 16.28 -18.27 8.24
C GLN A 370 17.30 -18.97 7.35
N ASN A 371 16.95 -19.31 6.10
CA ASN A 371 17.83 -20.01 5.18
C ASN A 371 18.92 -19.09 4.62
N LYS A 372 18.56 -17.84 4.32
CA LYS A 372 19.51 -16.82 3.82
C LYS A 372 19.85 -15.72 4.81
N GLY A 373 19.29 -15.75 6.03
CA GLY A 373 19.57 -14.75 7.07
C GLY A 373 19.16 -13.34 6.66
N ARG A 374 17.98 -13.20 6.02
CA ARG A 374 17.48 -11.93 5.46
C ARG A 374 16.01 -11.72 5.81
N ARG A 375 15.55 -10.47 5.86
CA ARG A 375 14.12 -10.16 6.00
C ARG A 375 13.54 -9.89 4.63
N VAL A 376 12.47 -10.59 4.28
CA VAL A 376 11.80 -10.48 2.98
C VAL A 376 10.44 -9.87 3.19
N LEU A 377 10.13 -8.85 2.40
CA LEU A 377 8.89 -8.10 2.41
C LEU A 377 8.08 -8.40 1.17
N TRP A 378 6.77 -8.53 1.38
CA TRP A 378 5.77 -8.74 0.35
C TRP A 378 4.67 -7.70 0.48
N ALA A 379 4.05 -7.36 -0.63
CA ALA A 379 2.87 -6.51 -0.64
C ALA A 379 2.06 -6.70 -1.91
N TRP A 380 0.77 -6.39 -1.80
CA TRP A 380 -0.10 -6.40 -2.95
C TRP A 380 -0.12 -5.07 -3.69
N ILE A 381 -0.37 -5.18 -4.98
CA ILE A 381 -0.50 -4.06 -5.91
C ILE A 381 -1.94 -3.97 -6.40
N GLY A 382 -2.69 -2.96 -5.97
CA GLY A 382 -4.06 -2.72 -6.46
C GLY A 382 -4.11 -2.22 -7.90
N GLU A 383 -5.11 -2.64 -8.71
CA GLU A 383 -5.27 -2.07 -10.07
C GLU A 383 -5.75 -0.63 -10.00
N THR A 384 -5.52 0.08 -11.08
CA THR A 384 -6.00 1.45 -11.30
C THR A 384 -7.05 1.54 -12.41
N ASP A 385 -7.52 0.41 -12.95
CA ASP A 385 -8.61 0.32 -13.93
C ASP A 385 -9.99 0.16 -13.28
N SER A 386 -11.06 0.05 -14.09
CA SER A 386 -12.45 0.02 -13.62
C SER A 386 -12.92 -1.39 -13.19
N GLU A 387 -13.84 -1.48 -12.22
CA GLU A 387 -14.36 -2.79 -11.73
C GLU A 387 -15.10 -3.58 -12.83
N ARG A 388 -15.65 -2.87 -13.81
CA ARG A 388 -16.19 -3.50 -15.01
C ARG A 388 -15.10 -4.19 -15.84
N THR A 389 -13.92 -3.60 -15.94
CA THR A 389 -12.79 -4.15 -16.70
C THR A 389 -12.21 -5.36 -15.99
N ASP A 390 -12.08 -5.26 -14.67
CA ASP A 390 -11.78 -6.37 -13.75
C ASP A 390 -12.67 -7.61 -13.98
N LEU A 391 -13.99 -7.42 -13.97
CA LEU A 391 -14.94 -8.50 -14.25
C LEU A 391 -14.81 -9.06 -15.68
N ARG A 392 -14.47 -8.22 -16.66
CA ARG A 392 -14.28 -8.65 -18.07
C ARG A 392 -13.01 -9.44 -18.29
N LYS A 393 -11.88 -9.01 -17.71
CA LYS A 393 -10.60 -9.74 -17.82
C LYS A 393 -10.58 -11.00 -16.97
N GLY A 394 -11.48 -11.11 -15.99
CA GLY A 394 -11.69 -12.32 -15.18
C GLY A 394 -10.67 -12.51 -14.05
N TRP A 395 -9.87 -11.47 -13.79
CA TRP A 395 -8.90 -11.33 -12.70
C TRP A 395 -8.82 -9.83 -12.36
N ALA A 396 -8.51 -9.42 -11.13
CA ALA A 396 -8.59 -8.02 -10.75
C ALA A 396 -7.95 -7.77 -9.40
N SER A 397 -7.12 -6.73 -9.25
CA SER A 397 -6.46 -6.39 -7.97
C SER A 397 -7.14 -5.37 -7.07
N VAL A 398 -8.38 -4.97 -7.31
CA VAL A 398 -8.80 -3.63 -6.82
C VAL A 398 -9.59 -3.60 -5.52
N GLN A 399 -10.13 -4.72 -5.12
CA GLN A 399 -10.50 -4.98 -3.73
C GLN A 399 -10.21 -6.46 -3.46
N SER A 400 -9.22 -7.03 -4.16
CA SER A 400 -8.89 -8.46 -4.18
C SER A 400 -7.63 -8.74 -4.97
N PRO A 401 -6.42 -8.39 -4.49
CA PRO A 401 -5.20 -8.51 -5.30
C PRO A 401 -4.89 -9.92 -5.77
N PRO A 402 -4.81 -10.20 -7.08
CA PRO A 402 -4.03 -11.29 -7.63
C PRO A 402 -2.60 -10.84 -7.93
N LEU A 403 -2.08 -9.68 -7.53
CA LEU A 403 -0.71 -9.33 -7.89
C LEU A 403 0.12 -8.89 -6.69
N GLN A 404 1.24 -9.58 -6.50
CA GLN A 404 2.28 -9.19 -5.56
C GLN A 404 3.40 -8.45 -6.27
N THR A 405 4.06 -7.57 -5.52
CA THR A 405 5.41 -7.11 -5.88
C THR A 405 6.39 -8.28 -5.94
N ILE A 406 7.48 -8.08 -6.66
CA ILE A 406 8.65 -8.94 -6.48
C ILE A 406 9.12 -8.81 -5.03
N PRO A 407 9.41 -9.92 -4.33
CA PRO A 407 9.78 -9.88 -2.93
C PRO A 407 11.03 -9.03 -2.74
N ARG A 408 11.02 -8.19 -1.70
CA ARG A 408 12.11 -7.25 -1.45
C ARG A 408 12.85 -7.62 -0.18
N VAL A 409 14.17 -7.65 -0.22
CA VAL A 409 14.99 -7.70 0.99
C VAL A 409 14.94 -6.33 1.65
N VAL A 410 14.74 -6.30 2.97
CA VAL A 410 14.69 -5.07 3.77
C VAL A 410 15.89 -5.00 4.71
N THR A 411 16.63 -3.90 4.67
CA THR A 411 17.75 -3.63 5.58
C THR A 411 17.70 -2.20 6.10
N PHE A 412 18.43 -1.93 7.19
CA PHE A 412 18.65 -0.56 7.67
C PHE A 412 19.67 0.15 6.77
N ASP A 413 19.43 1.42 6.42
CA ASP A 413 20.42 2.23 5.71
C ASP A 413 21.44 2.78 6.71
N GLU A 414 22.60 2.13 6.82
CA GLU A 414 23.67 2.59 7.72
C GLU A 414 24.22 3.98 7.35
N LYS A 415 24.07 4.41 6.09
CA LYS A 415 24.62 5.68 5.64
C LYS A 415 23.74 6.86 6.04
N THR A 416 22.42 6.72 5.93
CA THR A 416 21.47 7.79 6.28
C THR A 416 20.94 7.66 7.71
N GLN A 417 20.94 6.44 8.26
CA GLN A 417 20.43 6.06 9.58
C GLN A 417 18.95 6.41 9.84
N THR A 418 18.22 6.83 8.81
CA THR A 418 16.86 7.38 8.91
C THR A 418 15.85 6.68 8.01
N ASN A 419 16.31 5.78 7.12
CA ASN A 419 15.44 5.02 6.23
C ASN A 419 15.86 3.54 6.15
N LEU A 420 14.94 2.74 5.63
CA LEU A 420 15.21 1.37 5.19
C LEU A 420 15.68 1.38 3.74
N LEU A 421 16.41 0.34 3.36
CA LEU A 421 16.70 -0.02 1.98
C LEU A 421 15.82 -1.21 1.59
N GLN A 422 15.29 -1.16 0.38
CA GLN A 422 14.51 -2.23 -0.22
C GLN A 422 15.07 -2.60 -1.58
N TRP A 423 15.38 -3.88 -1.79
CA TRP A 423 15.89 -4.36 -3.06
C TRP A 423 15.24 -5.67 -3.46
N PRO A 424 14.88 -5.88 -4.74
CA PRO A 424 14.36 -7.18 -5.20
C PRO A 424 15.29 -8.31 -4.76
N VAL A 425 14.70 -9.43 -4.33
CA VAL A 425 15.47 -10.64 -4.00
C VAL A 425 16.36 -11.04 -5.18
N GLU A 426 17.61 -11.43 -4.88
CA GLU A 426 18.64 -11.77 -5.88
C GLU A 426 18.17 -12.86 -6.86
N GLU A 427 17.24 -13.72 -6.44
CA GLU A 427 16.68 -14.78 -7.28
C GLU A 427 15.96 -14.26 -8.52
N VAL A 428 15.44 -13.02 -8.52
CA VAL A 428 14.85 -12.41 -9.71
C VAL A 428 15.86 -12.29 -10.85
N GLU A 429 17.15 -12.16 -10.53
CA GLU A 429 18.22 -12.01 -11.51
C GLU A 429 18.42 -13.29 -12.33
N ALA A 430 17.97 -14.45 -11.85
CA ALA A 430 18.00 -15.70 -12.60
C ALA A 430 17.09 -15.68 -13.85
N LEU A 431 16.16 -14.73 -13.93
CA LEU A 431 15.30 -14.53 -15.10
C LEU A 431 15.94 -13.67 -16.19
N ARG A 432 17.05 -12.97 -15.89
CA ARG A 432 17.74 -12.08 -16.84
C ARG A 432 18.22 -12.86 -18.06
N THR A 433 17.96 -12.32 -19.25
CA THR A 433 18.49 -12.80 -20.53
C THR A 433 19.69 -11.96 -20.97
N ASP A 434 20.04 -11.95 -22.25
CA ASP A 434 21.16 -11.17 -22.75
C ASP A 434 20.98 -9.68 -22.46
N ALA A 435 22.02 -9.07 -21.90
CA ALA A 435 22.04 -7.65 -21.57
C ALA A 435 22.36 -6.81 -22.80
N LYS A 436 21.64 -5.68 -22.95
CA LYS A 436 22.03 -4.58 -23.83
C LYS A 436 22.55 -3.43 -22.98
N GLU A 437 23.72 -2.92 -23.33
CA GLU A 437 24.43 -1.91 -22.56
C GLU A 437 24.62 -0.63 -23.38
N PHE A 438 24.35 0.51 -22.75
CA PHE A 438 24.56 1.84 -23.29
C PHE A 438 25.38 2.65 -22.29
N SER A 439 26.53 3.17 -22.73
CA SER A 439 27.47 3.86 -21.84
C SER A 439 27.70 5.29 -22.33
N ASP A 440 27.86 6.19 -21.36
CA ASP A 440 28.17 7.61 -21.57
C ASP A 440 27.25 8.31 -22.59
N VAL A 441 25.95 7.97 -22.55
CA VAL A 441 24.95 8.58 -23.43
C VAL A 441 24.61 9.97 -22.91
N LYS A 442 25.03 11.00 -23.64
CA LYS A 442 24.67 12.39 -23.35
C LYS A 442 23.24 12.69 -23.81
N VAL A 443 22.40 13.15 -22.89
CA VAL A 443 21.01 13.51 -23.13
C VAL A 443 20.87 15.02 -22.89
N ILE A 444 20.81 15.78 -23.99
CA ILE A 444 20.75 17.24 -23.94
C ILE A 444 19.35 17.75 -23.52
N PRO A 445 19.23 19.00 -23.03
CA PRO A 445 17.94 19.59 -22.68
C PRO A 445 16.86 19.46 -23.77
N GLY A 446 15.69 18.95 -23.39
CA GLY A 446 14.53 18.76 -24.28
C GLY A 446 14.66 17.62 -25.29
N SER A 447 15.58 16.67 -25.08
CA SER A 447 15.80 15.54 -25.98
C SER A 447 15.28 14.21 -25.42
N VAL A 448 14.98 13.31 -26.35
CA VAL A 448 14.62 11.92 -26.09
C VAL A 448 15.51 11.05 -26.97
N VAL A 449 16.11 10.00 -26.39
CA VAL A 449 17.04 9.11 -27.07
C VAL A 449 16.47 7.68 -27.01
N PRO A 450 16.11 7.06 -28.14
CA PRO A 450 15.62 5.69 -28.16
C PRO A 450 16.71 4.71 -27.75
N LEU A 451 16.34 3.72 -26.93
CA LEU A 451 17.19 2.57 -26.62
C LEU A 451 16.64 1.35 -27.37
N ASP A 452 17.39 0.86 -28.36
CA ASP A 452 17.02 -0.37 -29.06
C ASP A 452 17.25 -1.57 -28.14
N VAL A 453 16.20 -1.98 -27.43
CA VAL A 453 16.20 -3.11 -26.49
C VAL A 453 15.49 -4.36 -27.04
N GLY A 454 14.92 -4.29 -28.25
CA GLY A 454 14.00 -5.32 -28.74
C GLY A 454 12.64 -5.22 -28.04
N THR A 455 12.09 -6.34 -27.57
CA THR A 455 10.80 -6.36 -26.84
C THR A 455 10.93 -5.63 -25.49
N ALA A 456 10.10 -4.61 -25.26
CA ALA A 456 10.21 -3.75 -24.07
C ALA A 456 9.08 -3.94 -23.03
N THR A 457 8.50 -5.14 -22.95
CA THR A 457 7.38 -5.42 -22.03
C THR A 457 7.77 -6.22 -20.80
N GLN A 458 8.96 -6.83 -20.79
CA GLN A 458 9.47 -7.70 -19.72
C GLN A 458 10.96 -7.42 -19.53
N LEU A 459 11.30 -6.48 -18.65
CA LEU A 459 12.66 -5.95 -18.52
C LEU A 459 13.09 -5.80 -17.06
N ASP A 460 14.40 -5.90 -16.86
CA ASP A 460 15.09 -5.34 -15.71
C ASP A 460 16.08 -4.30 -16.24
N ILE A 461 15.98 -3.06 -15.76
CA ILE A 461 16.78 -1.93 -16.24
C ILE A 461 17.53 -1.35 -15.05
N GLU A 462 18.84 -1.21 -15.17
CA GLU A 462 19.67 -0.47 -14.21
C GLU A 462 20.33 0.71 -14.93
N ALA A 463 20.22 1.92 -14.35
CA ALA A 463 20.78 3.13 -14.94
C ALA A 463 21.44 4.04 -13.90
N GLU A 464 22.53 4.68 -14.31
CA GLU A 464 23.26 5.68 -13.53
C GLU A 464 23.40 7.00 -14.30
N PHE A 465 23.02 8.11 -13.67
CA PHE A 465 23.07 9.45 -14.24
C PHE A 465 24.02 10.36 -13.46
N VAL A 466 24.67 11.24 -14.20
CA VAL A 466 25.48 12.35 -13.68
C VAL A 466 25.05 13.63 -14.37
N ILE A 467 24.97 14.71 -13.60
CA ILE A 467 24.80 16.09 -14.09
C ILE A 467 26.16 16.77 -13.98
N ASP A 468 26.49 17.62 -14.94
CA ASP A 468 27.71 18.45 -14.85
C ASP A 468 27.64 19.34 -13.60
N GLU A 469 28.62 19.21 -12.71
CA GLU A 469 28.68 19.95 -11.44
C GLU A 469 28.74 21.46 -11.68
N ALA A 470 29.39 21.89 -12.76
CA ALA A 470 29.43 23.30 -13.14
C ALA A 470 28.05 23.82 -13.59
N GLU A 471 27.17 22.98 -14.11
CA GLU A 471 25.77 23.35 -14.41
C GLU A 471 24.94 23.41 -13.13
N LEU A 472 25.13 22.44 -12.24
CA LEU A 472 24.50 22.42 -10.92
C LEU A 472 24.76 23.74 -10.18
N GLU A 473 26.02 24.17 -10.07
CA GLU A 473 26.43 25.40 -9.38
C GLU A 473 25.92 26.69 -10.02
N ARG A 474 25.74 26.71 -11.35
CA ARG A 474 25.29 27.90 -12.10
C ARG A 474 23.78 28.13 -12.01
N THR A 475 22.99 27.09 -11.77
CA THR A 475 21.53 27.22 -11.65
C THR A 475 21.15 27.98 -10.38
N VAL A 476 20.54 29.14 -10.55
CA VAL A 476 20.04 30.02 -9.47
C VAL A 476 18.52 29.92 -9.24
N GLU A 477 17.82 29.11 -10.04
CA GLU A 477 16.38 28.88 -9.89
C GLU A 477 16.09 28.23 -8.54
N ALA A 478 15.29 28.89 -7.71
CA ALA A 478 14.78 28.31 -6.47
C ALA A 478 13.43 27.65 -6.75
N ASP A 479 13.31 26.36 -6.45
CA ASP A 479 12.09 25.58 -6.58
C ASP A 479 11.63 25.06 -5.22
N VAL A 480 11.12 25.99 -4.41
CA VAL A 480 10.67 25.76 -3.03
C VAL A 480 9.18 25.41 -3.06
N GLY A 481 8.88 24.19 -3.52
CA GLY A 481 7.50 23.73 -3.58
C GLY A 481 7.28 22.49 -4.44
N TYR A 482 8.30 22.04 -5.18
CA TYR A 482 8.18 20.83 -5.99
C TYR A 482 7.69 19.64 -5.17
N ASN A 483 6.70 18.97 -5.71
CA ASN A 483 6.22 17.68 -5.24
C ASN A 483 5.75 16.90 -6.46
N CYS A 484 6.24 15.66 -6.61
CA CYS A 484 5.88 14.78 -7.72
C CYS A 484 4.34 14.77 -7.92
N SER A 485 3.56 14.60 -6.84
CA SER A 485 2.11 14.39 -6.91
C SER A 485 1.29 15.58 -7.41
N THR A 486 1.83 16.80 -7.31
CA THR A 486 1.17 18.03 -7.79
C THR A 486 1.87 18.65 -9.00
N SER A 487 2.95 18.01 -9.47
CA SER A 487 3.70 18.47 -10.63
C SER A 487 2.95 18.17 -11.94
N ALA A 488 3.43 18.76 -13.04
CA ALA A 488 3.00 18.40 -14.39
C ALA A 488 3.69 17.11 -14.92
N GLY A 489 4.29 16.31 -14.03
CA GLY A 489 5.00 15.08 -14.38
C GLY A 489 6.20 15.34 -15.30
N ALA A 490 6.44 14.42 -16.22
CA ALA A 490 7.53 14.52 -17.20
C ALA A 490 7.39 15.71 -18.17
N ALA A 491 6.22 16.36 -18.24
CA ALA A 491 5.98 17.54 -19.07
C ALA A 491 6.36 18.86 -18.37
N GLY A 492 6.44 18.88 -17.04
CA GLY A 492 6.79 20.07 -16.26
C GLY A 492 8.30 20.30 -16.26
N ARG A 493 8.77 21.29 -17.02
CA ARG A 493 10.21 21.57 -17.20
C ARG A 493 10.75 22.54 -16.15
N SER A 494 11.98 22.30 -15.69
CA SER A 494 12.79 23.22 -14.89
C SER A 494 14.27 23.09 -15.27
N ALA A 495 15.14 23.92 -14.70
CA ALA A 495 16.58 23.93 -15.00
C ALA A 495 17.27 22.57 -14.84
N LEU A 496 16.93 21.80 -13.81
CA LEU A 496 17.62 20.55 -13.43
C LEU A 496 16.72 19.30 -13.52
N GLY A 497 15.66 19.33 -14.31
CA GLY A 497 14.81 18.16 -14.52
C GLY A 497 13.48 18.48 -15.19
N PRO A 498 12.67 17.45 -15.47
CA PRO A 498 12.88 16.03 -15.16
C PRO A 498 13.78 15.31 -16.18
N PHE A 499 14.51 14.28 -15.74
CA PHE A 499 15.29 13.40 -16.60
C PHE A 499 15.30 11.96 -16.09
N GLY A 500 15.38 10.98 -16.98
CA GLY A 500 15.35 9.57 -16.61
C GLY A 500 14.99 8.67 -17.79
N LEU A 501 14.12 7.69 -17.54
CA LEU A 501 13.67 6.70 -18.53
C LEU A 501 12.17 6.83 -18.82
N LEU A 502 11.80 6.60 -20.07
CA LEU A 502 10.43 6.30 -20.48
C LEU A 502 10.34 4.80 -20.76
N VAL A 503 9.46 4.12 -20.06
CA VAL A 503 9.17 2.69 -20.24
C VAL A 503 7.73 2.51 -20.70
N LEU A 504 7.45 1.37 -21.36
CA LEU A 504 6.14 1.05 -21.92
C LEU A 504 5.60 2.25 -22.75
N ALA A 505 6.48 2.81 -23.57
CA ALA A 505 6.17 3.94 -24.43
C ALA A 505 5.94 3.47 -25.88
N ASP A 506 5.06 4.12 -26.64
CA ASP A 506 4.98 3.88 -28.09
C ASP A 506 6.00 4.75 -28.84
N GLU A 507 6.31 4.38 -30.09
CA GLU A 507 7.31 5.07 -30.93
C GLU A 507 7.05 6.59 -31.06
N ASP A 508 5.77 6.97 -31.12
CA ASP A 508 5.31 8.36 -31.23
C ASP A 508 5.25 9.10 -29.87
N LEU A 509 5.56 8.44 -28.74
CA LEU A 509 5.46 8.96 -27.36
C LEU A 509 4.06 9.52 -27.01
N LEU A 510 3.03 8.95 -27.61
CA LEU A 510 1.62 9.26 -27.30
C LEU A 510 1.16 8.56 -26.03
N GLU A 511 1.72 7.39 -25.75
CA GLU A 511 1.67 6.69 -24.48
C GLU A 511 3.09 6.53 -23.94
N GLN A 512 3.30 6.78 -22.65
CA GLN A 512 4.58 6.62 -21.97
C GLN A 512 4.38 6.60 -20.45
N THR A 513 5.19 5.80 -19.77
CA THR A 513 5.34 5.84 -18.31
C THR A 513 6.74 6.35 -17.99
N ALA A 514 6.85 7.50 -17.32
CA ALA A 514 8.15 8.11 -17.06
C ALA A 514 8.63 7.81 -15.63
N VAL A 515 9.85 7.32 -15.49
CA VAL A 515 10.56 7.16 -14.22
C VAL A 515 11.74 8.12 -14.22
N TYR A 516 11.76 9.08 -13.31
CA TYR A 516 12.68 10.20 -13.43
C TYR A 516 13.16 10.77 -12.10
N PHE A 517 14.31 11.43 -12.18
CA PHE A 517 14.81 12.33 -11.15
C PHE A 517 14.47 13.77 -11.48
N TYR A 518 14.27 14.55 -10.43
CA TYR A 518 14.11 15.99 -10.49
C TYR A 518 14.91 16.60 -9.35
N ILE A 519 15.74 17.60 -9.62
CA ILE A 519 16.53 18.27 -8.57
C ILE A 519 15.96 19.67 -8.38
N GLY A 520 15.38 19.91 -7.20
CA GLY A 520 14.97 21.24 -6.78
C GLY A 520 16.05 21.90 -5.94
N ARG A 521 16.28 23.20 -6.13
CA ARG A 521 17.15 24.01 -5.28
C ARG A 521 16.31 24.83 -4.31
N ALA A 522 16.63 24.77 -3.03
CA ALA A 522 15.97 25.58 -2.00
C ALA A 522 16.52 27.01 -1.96
N ILE A 523 15.81 27.92 -1.28
CA ILE A 523 16.23 29.34 -1.11
C ILE A 523 17.59 29.45 -0.41
N ASP A 524 17.92 28.51 0.47
CA ASP A 524 19.21 28.46 1.17
C ASP A 524 20.35 27.88 0.31
N GLY A 525 20.07 27.53 -0.94
CA GLY A 525 21.00 26.93 -1.88
C GLY A 525 21.16 25.42 -1.74
N SER A 526 20.53 24.77 -0.75
CA SER A 526 20.55 23.32 -0.62
C SER A 526 19.81 22.65 -1.79
N LEU A 527 20.28 21.47 -2.18
CA LEU A 527 19.67 20.67 -3.24
C LEU A 527 18.81 19.57 -2.64
N LYS A 528 17.66 19.35 -3.26
CA LYS A 528 16.74 18.28 -2.91
C LYS A 528 16.43 17.47 -4.16
N THR A 529 16.77 16.19 -4.10
CA THR A 529 16.47 15.26 -5.18
C THR A 529 15.12 14.61 -4.94
N TYR A 530 14.29 14.61 -5.97
CA TYR A 530 13.02 13.92 -6.03
C TYR A 530 13.13 12.76 -7.01
N PHE A 531 12.52 11.64 -6.64
CA PHE A 531 12.36 10.48 -7.49
C PHE A 531 10.87 10.28 -7.74
N CYS A 532 10.46 10.29 -9.01
CA CYS A 532 9.06 10.31 -9.40
C CYS A 532 8.76 9.27 -10.48
N GLN A 533 7.51 8.82 -10.51
CA GLN A 533 6.94 7.94 -11.53
C GLN A 533 5.62 8.53 -12.04
N ASP A 534 5.58 8.90 -13.32
CA ASP A 534 4.48 9.62 -13.96
C ASP A 534 3.65 8.70 -14.86
N GLU A 535 2.39 8.52 -14.50
CA GLU A 535 1.40 7.73 -15.24
C GLU A 535 0.46 8.57 -16.10
N LEU A 536 0.55 9.91 -16.08
CA LEU A 536 -0.43 10.81 -16.70
C LEU A 536 -0.63 10.53 -18.19
N ARG A 537 0.43 10.09 -18.88
CA ARG A 537 0.42 9.66 -20.28
C ARG A 537 0.62 8.15 -20.47
N SER A 538 0.47 7.33 -19.45
CA SER A 538 0.67 5.87 -19.54
C SER A 538 -0.32 5.14 -20.46
N SER A 539 -1.46 5.77 -20.79
CA SER A 539 -2.51 5.16 -21.61
C SER A 539 -3.41 6.23 -22.24
N LYS A 540 -4.09 5.90 -23.35
CA LYS A 540 -5.19 6.69 -23.93
C LYS A 540 -6.55 6.38 -23.34
N ALA A 541 -6.69 5.26 -22.63
CA ALA A 541 -7.93 4.92 -21.93
C ALA A 541 -8.25 5.97 -20.84
N LYS A 542 -9.52 6.34 -20.75
CA LYS A 542 -10.01 7.42 -19.85
C LYS A 542 -10.64 6.89 -18.56
N ASP A 543 -10.88 5.59 -18.49
CA ASP A 543 -11.46 4.86 -17.36
C ASP A 543 -10.39 4.29 -16.41
N LEU A 544 -9.23 4.97 -16.35
CA LEU A 544 -8.09 4.62 -15.52
C LEU A 544 -7.75 5.79 -14.57
N VAL A 545 -7.25 5.47 -13.40
CA VAL A 545 -6.64 6.45 -12.50
C VAL A 545 -5.15 6.54 -12.79
N LYS A 546 -4.73 7.73 -13.20
CA LYS A 546 -3.33 8.05 -13.51
C LYS A 546 -2.88 9.12 -12.56
N ARG A 547 -1.74 8.91 -11.91
CA ARG A 547 -1.13 9.87 -10.97
C ARG A 547 0.34 10.04 -11.27
N VAL A 548 0.93 11.07 -10.67
CA VAL A 548 2.38 11.15 -10.52
C VAL A 548 2.68 10.73 -9.09
N TYR A 549 3.39 9.62 -8.92
CA TYR A 549 3.88 9.17 -7.63
C TYR A 549 5.30 9.68 -7.42
N GLY A 550 5.73 9.71 -6.16
CA GLY A 550 7.11 9.96 -5.82
C GLY A 550 7.29 10.70 -4.52
N SER A 551 8.57 10.89 -4.17
CA SER A 551 9.00 11.58 -2.97
C SER A 551 10.44 12.00 -3.13
N THR A 552 10.97 12.61 -2.08
CA THR A 552 12.39 12.96 -2.01
C THR A 552 13.22 11.72 -1.76
N VAL A 553 14.36 11.62 -2.41
CA VAL A 553 15.31 10.52 -2.23
C VAL A 553 16.64 11.06 -1.71
N PRO A 554 17.19 10.53 -0.61
CA PRO A 554 18.52 10.93 -0.14
C PRO A 554 19.58 10.55 -1.18
N VAL A 555 20.37 11.52 -1.62
CA VAL A 555 21.55 11.33 -2.47
C VAL A 555 22.73 11.92 -1.71
N LEU A 556 23.70 11.08 -1.33
CA LEU A 556 24.84 11.52 -0.54
C LEU A 556 25.93 12.11 -1.43
N HIS A 557 26.81 12.92 -0.85
CA HIS A 557 27.90 13.56 -1.59
C HIS A 557 28.77 12.50 -2.31
N GLY A 558 29.00 12.71 -3.60
CA GLY A 558 29.76 11.80 -4.46
C GLY A 558 28.97 10.60 -5.00
N GLU A 559 27.72 10.39 -4.59
CA GLU A 559 26.86 9.37 -5.19
C GLU A 559 26.33 9.85 -6.55
N LYS A 560 26.35 8.95 -7.54
CA LYS A 560 25.59 9.15 -8.77
C LYS A 560 24.09 8.96 -8.51
N LEU A 561 23.27 9.46 -9.42
CA LEU A 561 21.84 9.18 -9.42
C LEU A 561 21.62 7.80 -10.03
N SER A 562 21.17 6.83 -9.23
CA SER A 562 21.00 5.44 -9.65
C SER A 562 19.54 5.02 -9.55
N VAL A 563 19.07 4.29 -10.56
CA VAL A 563 17.73 3.72 -10.61
C VAL A 563 17.76 2.29 -11.12
N ARG A 564 16.95 1.42 -10.52
CA ARG A 564 16.55 0.14 -11.11
C ARG A 564 15.07 0.13 -11.42
N ILE A 565 14.66 -0.44 -12.54
CA ILE A 565 13.25 -0.51 -12.98
C ILE A 565 12.96 -1.95 -13.43
N LEU A 566 11.99 -2.58 -12.79
CA LEU A 566 11.39 -3.83 -13.24
C LEU A 566 10.13 -3.49 -14.04
N VAL A 567 10.07 -3.96 -15.29
CA VAL A 567 8.92 -3.79 -16.18
C VAL A 567 8.33 -5.15 -16.46
N ASP A 568 7.08 -5.38 -16.05
CA ASP A 568 6.37 -6.63 -16.30
C ASP A 568 4.95 -6.34 -16.76
N HIS A 569 4.81 -6.10 -18.06
CA HIS A 569 3.54 -5.78 -18.70
C HIS A 569 2.82 -4.60 -18.03
N SER A 570 1.77 -4.85 -17.24
CA SER A 570 0.98 -3.80 -16.60
C SER A 570 1.59 -3.24 -15.31
N VAL A 571 2.82 -3.64 -14.95
CA VAL A 571 3.46 -3.29 -13.68
C VAL A 571 4.83 -2.70 -13.92
N VAL A 572 5.13 -1.62 -13.19
CA VAL A 572 6.44 -0.99 -13.16
C VAL A 572 6.84 -0.78 -11.70
N GLU A 573 7.88 -1.48 -11.24
CA GLU A 573 8.50 -1.25 -9.94
C GLU A 573 9.83 -0.51 -10.13
N SER A 574 10.02 0.62 -9.48
CA SER A 574 11.25 1.41 -9.59
C SER A 574 11.90 1.68 -8.23
N PHE A 575 13.24 1.63 -8.20
CA PHE A 575 14.08 1.67 -7.01
C PHE A 575 15.14 2.76 -7.18
N GLY A 576 14.94 3.91 -6.55
CA GLY A 576 15.88 5.03 -6.56
C GLY A 576 16.94 4.91 -5.47
N GLN A 577 18.19 5.26 -5.81
CA GLN A 577 19.35 5.26 -4.92
C GLN A 577 19.55 3.94 -4.16
N GLY A 578 19.55 2.81 -4.87
CA GLY A 578 19.73 1.50 -4.25
C GLY A 578 18.57 1.08 -3.34
N GLY A 579 17.36 1.61 -3.57
CA GLY A 579 16.16 1.22 -2.83
C GLY A 579 15.79 2.11 -1.65
N ARG A 580 16.41 3.30 -1.52
CA ARG A 580 16.01 4.31 -0.52
C ARG A 580 14.60 4.85 -0.77
N THR A 581 14.20 4.94 -2.04
CA THR A 581 12.85 5.32 -2.44
C THR A 581 12.34 4.35 -3.50
N CYS A 582 11.24 3.67 -3.19
CA CYS A 582 10.61 2.71 -4.07
C CYS A 582 9.26 3.23 -4.57
N ILE A 583 8.92 2.97 -5.84
CA ILE A 583 7.65 3.37 -6.43
C ILE A 583 7.13 2.24 -7.31
N THR A 584 5.92 1.77 -7.01
CA THR A 584 5.22 0.75 -7.79
C THR A 584 4.03 1.36 -8.53
N SER A 585 3.89 1.11 -9.83
CA SER A 585 2.76 1.57 -10.64
C SER A 585 2.04 0.47 -11.35
N ARG A 586 0.79 0.76 -11.70
CA ARG A 586 -0.02 -0.04 -12.62
C ARG A 586 -0.39 0.78 -13.83
N VAL A 587 -0.07 0.25 -15.01
CA VAL A 587 -0.23 0.94 -16.28
C VAL A 587 -0.90 0.05 -17.31
N TYR A 588 -1.74 0.65 -18.15
CA TYR A 588 -2.61 -0.07 -19.08
C TYR A 588 -2.59 0.60 -20.47
N PRO A 589 -1.42 0.65 -21.14
CA PRO A 589 -1.32 1.21 -22.48
C PRO A 589 -2.26 0.49 -23.46
N THR A 590 -2.75 1.24 -24.44
CA THR A 590 -3.62 0.74 -25.53
C THR A 590 -2.84 0.52 -26.83
N LYS A 591 -1.64 1.10 -26.92
CA LYS A 591 -0.72 1.01 -28.05
C LYS A 591 0.62 0.43 -27.67
N ALA A 592 1.20 0.85 -26.55
CA ALA A 592 2.53 0.41 -26.10
C ALA A 592 2.49 -1.00 -25.48
N ILE A 593 2.00 -1.97 -26.24
CA ILE A 593 1.86 -3.38 -25.87
C ILE A 593 2.58 -4.28 -26.87
N TYR A 594 2.93 -5.49 -26.45
CA TYR A 594 3.71 -6.45 -27.25
C TYR A 594 4.97 -5.81 -27.89
N GLY A 595 5.18 -6.00 -29.20
CA GLY A 595 6.33 -5.46 -29.92
C GLY A 595 6.29 -3.96 -30.20
N ALA A 596 5.22 -3.26 -29.83
CA ALA A 596 5.09 -1.81 -30.02
C ALA A 596 5.58 -1.00 -28.80
N ALA A 597 5.86 -1.66 -27.68
CA ALA A 597 6.48 -1.03 -26.52
C ALA A 597 7.96 -0.75 -26.78
N CYS A 598 8.40 0.44 -26.38
CA CYS A 598 9.76 0.95 -26.53
C CYS A 598 10.29 1.48 -25.18
N VAL A 599 11.62 1.66 -25.11
CA VAL A 599 12.32 2.33 -24.00
C VAL A 599 13.09 3.52 -24.53
N PHE A 600 13.06 4.63 -23.79
CA PHE A 600 13.82 5.83 -24.12
C PHE A 600 14.54 6.38 -22.90
N LEU A 601 15.70 6.99 -23.11
CA LEU A 601 16.23 8.00 -22.21
C LEU A 601 15.59 9.34 -22.55
N PHE A 602 15.35 10.16 -21.54
CA PHE A 602 14.89 11.53 -21.78
C PHE A 602 15.52 12.51 -20.80
N ASN A 603 15.67 13.74 -21.26
CA ASN A 603 16.02 14.88 -20.43
C ASN A 603 15.14 16.05 -20.85
N ASN A 604 14.14 16.38 -20.04
CA ASN A 604 13.24 17.51 -20.28
C ASN A 604 13.62 18.75 -19.44
N ALA A 605 14.81 18.77 -18.85
CA ALA A 605 15.38 19.96 -18.25
C ALA A 605 15.53 21.09 -19.29
N THR A 606 15.66 22.33 -18.82
CA THR A 606 15.89 23.50 -19.67
C THR A 606 17.37 23.88 -19.78
N GLU A 607 18.18 23.55 -18.78
CA GLU A 607 19.58 23.96 -18.71
C GLU A 607 20.54 22.78 -18.64
N ALA A 608 20.29 21.83 -17.73
CA ALA A 608 21.22 20.75 -17.44
C ALA A 608 21.36 19.72 -18.57
N VAL A 609 22.59 19.42 -18.95
CA VAL A 609 22.97 18.24 -19.72
C VAL A 609 23.17 17.07 -18.75
N VAL A 610 22.47 15.98 -19.02
CA VAL A 610 22.56 14.76 -18.21
C VAL A 610 23.33 13.71 -18.99
N THR A 611 24.30 13.07 -18.35
CA THR A 611 24.99 11.90 -18.92
C THR A 611 24.48 10.65 -18.24
N ALA A 612 23.84 9.77 -19.00
CA ALA A 612 23.57 8.40 -18.56
C ALA A 612 24.88 7.61 -18.70
N THR A 613 25.64 7.54 -17.61
CA THR A 613 26.98 6.93 -17.58
C THR A 613 26.94 5.43 -17.82
N SER A 614 25.86 4.78 -17.38
CA SER A 614 25.60 3.37 -17.63
C SER A 614 24.09 3.14 -17.69
N VAL A 615 23.62 2.41 -18.70
CA VAL A 615 22.28 1.86 -18.80
C VAL A 615 22.41 0.42 -19.23
N ARG A 616 21.98 -0.51 -18.39
CA ARG A 616 21.97 -1.95 -18.66
C ARG A 616 20.54 -2.42 -18.66
N VAL A 617 20.15 -3.08 -19.76
CA VAL A 617 18.78 -3.58 -19.95
C VAL A 617 18.84 -5.07 -20.20
N TRP A 618 18.25 -5.85 -19.31
CA TRP A 618 18.05 -7.28 -19.48
C TRP A 618 16.62 -7.55 -19.90
N GLY A 619 16.41 -8.41 -20.89
CA GLY A 619 15.11 -9.05 -21.06
C GLY A 619 14.87 -10.01 -19.89
N MET A 620 13.60 -10.24 -19.54
CA MET A 620 13.22 -11.12 -18.43
C MET A 620 12.42 -12.32 -18.94
N ASN A 621 12.86 -13.52 -18.60
CA ASN A 621 12.08 -14.74 -18.83
C ASN A 621 10.84 -14.76 -17.93
N ALA A 622 9.80 -15.45 -18.38
CA ALA A 622 8.62 -15.72 -17.54
C ALA A 622 8.97 -16.67 -16.40
N ALA A 623 8.41 -16.43 -15.22
CA ALA A 623 8.50 -17.35 -14.10
C ALA A 623 7.59 -18.57 -14.32
N SER A 624 8.02 -19.73 -13.82
CA SER A 624 7.22 -20.95 -13.88
C SER A 624 6.14 -20.93 -12.81
N VAL A 625 4.88 -21.08 -13.22
CA VAL A 625 3.72 -21.19 -12.30
C VAL A 625 2.87 -22.44 -12.55
N PRO A 626 3.42 -23.66 -12.39
CA PRO A 626 2.67 -24.90 -12.62
C PRO A 626 1.66 -25.18 -11.49
N THR A 627 0.60 -25.93 -11.81
CA THR A 627 -0.36 -26.44 -10.84
C THR A 627 -0.03 -27.89 -10.49
N MET A 628 0.00 -28.23 -9.21
CA MET A 628 -0.14 -29.62 -8.79
C MET A 628 -1.62 -30.00 -8.96
N LEU A 629 -1.95 -30.71 -10.04
CA LEU A 629 -3.28 -31.34 -10.17
C LEU A 629 -3.41 -32.39 -9.06
N SER A 630 -4.42 -32.22 -8.21
CA SER A 630 -4.81 -33.18 -7.17
C SER A 630 -5.27 -34.50 -7.75
#